data_AF-A0A3A4K2I8-F1
#
_entry.id   AF-A0A3A4K2I8-F1
#
_cell.length_a   1.000
_cell.length_b   1.000
_cell.length_c   1.000
_cell.angle_alpha   90.00
_cell.angle_beta   90.00
_cell.angle_gamma   90.00
#
_symmetry.space_group_name_H-M   'P 1'
#
loop_
_entity.id
_entity.type
_entity.pdbx_description
1 polymer ?
#
loop_
_entity_poly.entity_id
_entity_poly.type
_entity_poly.pdbx_seq_one_letter_code
_entity_poly.pdbx_strand_id
1 'polypeptide(L)'
;MGYNADKTHYNAATIEELHGALDAAFKALDHESAELKSHGQALAAAWEDNKSLQAYQASQANWDKDYAEAKQILSDFGVSVKDAFDEISNADQQISSWFEGA
;
A
#
# COMPACT_ATOMS: atom_id res chain seq x y z
N MET A 1 21.35 -32.62 6.63
CA MET A 1 20.25 -31.76 6.16
C MET A 1 20.74 -30.33 6.30
N GLY A 2 21.14 -29.69 5.20
CA GLY A 2 21.63 -28.31 5.22
C GLY A 2 20.45 -27.36 5.39
N TYR A 3 20.47 -26.60 6.49
CA TYR A 3 19.50 -25.55 6.73
C TYR A 3 19.64 -24.50 5.63
N ASN A 4 18.53 -24.12 4.99
CA ASN A 4 18.52 -23.37 3.73
C ASN A 4 18.53 -21.85 3.99
N ALA A 5 19.52 -21.36 4.73
CA ALA A 5 19.67 -19.93 5.08
C ALA A 5 19.59 -19.01 3.84
N ASP A 6 20.11 -19.48 2.70
CA ASP A 6 20.04 -18.78 1.42
C ASP A 6 18.60 -18.48 0.95
N LYS A 7 17.64 -19.38 1.20
CA LYS A 7 16.24 -19.16 0.83
C LYS A 7 15.55 -18.14 1.74
N THR A 8 15.89 -18.14 3.02
CA THR A 8 15.33 -17.21 4.01
C THR A 8 15.77 -15.78 3.73
N HIS A 9 17.07 -15.57 3.45
CA HIS A 9 17.60 -14.26 3.08
C HIS A 9 17.05 -13.74 1.74
N TYR A 10 16.93 -14.61 0.72
CA TYR A 10 16.35 -14.24 -0.57
C TYR A 10 14.88 -13.82 -0.45
N ASN A 11 14.11 -14.51 0.40
CA ASN A 11 12.73 -14.15 0.68
C ASN A 11 12.62 -12.81 1.42
N ALA A 12 13.47 -12.54 2.41
CA ALA A 12 13.44 -11.28 3.16
C ALA A 12 13.74 -10.06 2.27
N ALA A 13 14.75 -10.13 1.40
CA ALA A 13 15.07 -9.05 0.46
C ALA A 13 13.93 -8.79 -0.54
N THR A 14 13.29 -9.86 -1.04
CA THR A 14 12.14 -9.77 -1.95
C THR A 14 10.93 -9.11 -1.27
N ILE A 15 10.71 -9.41 0.01
CA ILE A 15 9.62 -8.83 0.82
C ILE A 15 9.87 -7.34 1.08
N GLU A 16 11.11 -6.96 1.40
CA GLU A 16 11.49 -5.55 1.59
C GLU A 16 11.31 -4.73 0.30
N GLU A 17 11.74 -5.28 -0.84
CA GLU A 17 11.54 -4.66 -2.16
C GLU A 17 10.05 -4.51 -2.48
N LEU A 18 9.24 -5.55 -2.24
CA LEU A 18 7.80 -5.52 -2.45
C LEU A 18 7.14 -4.46 -1.57
N HIS A 19 7.51 -4.37 -0.29
CA HIS A 19 7.00 -3.34 0.62
C HIS A 19 7.34 -1.93 0.12
N GLY A 20 8.59 -1.70 -0.31
CA GLY A 20 8.99 -0.41 -0.89
C GLY A 20 8.23 -0.06 -2.16
N ALA A 21 8.01 -1.04 -3.05
CA ALA A 21 7.23 -0.86 -4.27
C ALA A 21 5.75 -0.54 -3.99
N LEU A 22 5.16 -1.18 -2.98
CA LEU A 22 3.78 -0.92 -2.54
C LEU A 22 3.63 0.49 -1.97
N ASP A 23 4.53 0.91 -1.08
CA ASP A 23 4.52 2.28 -0.51
C ASP A 23 4.66 3.35 -1.61
N ALA A 24 5.53 3.13 -2.59
CA ALA A 24 5.66 4.01 -3.75
C ALA A 24 4.37 4.07 -4.57
N ALA A 25 3.73 2.93 -4.83
CA ALA A 25 2.45 2.87 -5.53
C ALA A 25 1.33 3.60 -4.76
N PHE A 26 1.32 3.54 -3.42
CA PHE A 26 0.35 4.27 -2.60
C PHE A 26 0.53 5.78 -2.69
N LYS A 27 1.77 6.25 -2.66
CA LYS A 27 2.07 7.68 -2.82
C LYS A 27 1.65 8.18 -4.20
N ALA A 28 1.87 7.38 -5.24
CA ALA A 28 1.42 7.72 -6.59
C ALA A 28 -0.11 7.79 -6.67
N LEU A 29 -0.82 6.81 -6.11
CA LEU A 29 -2.28 6.78 -6.09
C LEU A 29 -2.87 7.98 -5.32
N ASP A 30 -2.27 8.36 -4.20
CA ASP A 30 -2.70 9.53 -3.41
C ASP A 30 -2.49 10.84 -4.16
N HIS A 31 -1.37 10.95 -4.88
CA HIS A 31 -1.10 12.08 -5.75
C HIS A 31 -2.11 12.19 -6.91
N GLU A 32 -2.32 11.11 -7.66
CA GLU A 32 -3.27 11.07 -8.77
C GLU A 32 -4.71 11.34 -8.31
N SER A 33 -5.11 10.82 -7.14
CA SER A 33 -6.42 11.07 -6.55
C SER A 33 -6.58 12.56 -6.17
N ALA A 34 -5.54 13.18 -5.61
CA ALA A 34 -5.54 14.61 -5.31
C ALA A 34 -5.63 15.48 -6.59
N GLU A 35 -4.93 15.10 -7.66
CA GLU A 35 -5.03 15.79 -8.95
C GLU A 35 -6.43 15.65 -9.55
N LEU A 36 -7.02 14.46 -9.53
CA LEU A 36 -8.37 14.23 -10.03
C LEU A 36 -9.41 15.08 -9.26
N LYS A 37 -9.28 15.18 -7.95
CA LYS A 37 -10.12 16.08 -7.13
C LYS A 37 -9.95 17.53 -7.51
N SER A 38 -8.73 17.99 -7.74
CA SER A 38 -8.45 19.37 -8.15
C SER A 38 -9.09 19.70 -9.50
N HIS A 39 -8.93 18.81 -10.49
CA HIS A 39 -9.55 18.96 -11.81
C HIS A 39 -11.08 18.94 -11.72
N GLY A 40 -11.62 18.04 -10.91
CA GLY A 40 -13.05 17.95 -10.70
C GLY A 40 -13.64 19.16 -9.96
N GLN A 41 -12.92 19.75 -9.00
CA GLN A 41 -13.32 21.02 -8.36
C GLN A 41 -13.33 22.19 -9.35
N ALA A 42 -12.33 22.26 -10.24
CA ALA A 42 -12.32 23.26 -11.31
C ALA A 42 -13.51 23.09 -12.27
N LEU A 43 -13.87 21.84 -12.58
CA LEU A 43 -15.04 21.52 -13.40
C LEU A 43 -16.36 21.86 -12.68
N ALA A 44 -16.45 21.57 -11.38
CA ALA A 44 -17.60 21.90 -10.55
C ALA A 44 -17.84 23.42 -10.48
N ALA A 45 -16.78 24.21 -10.31
CA ALA A 45 -16.85 25.66 -10.35
C ALA A 45 -17.35 26.19 -11.71
N ALA A 46 -16.97 25.52 -12.81
CA ALA A 46 -17.48 25.86 -14.15
C ALA A 46 -18.97 25.47 -14.35
N TRP A 47 -19.54 24.64 -13.48
CA TRP A 47 -20.89 24.09 -13.58
C TRP A 47 -21.86 24.61 -12.49
N GLU A 48 -21.50 25.65 -11.74
CA GLU A 48 -22.28 26.14 -10.57
C GLU A 48 -23.78 26.36 -10.80
N ASP A 49 -24.22 26.63 -12.05
CA ASP A 49 -25.63 26.80 -12.42
C ASP A 49 -26.26 25.63 -13.21
N ASN A 50 -25.61 24.47 -13.24
CA ASN A 50 -26.03 23.30 -14.03
C ASN A 50 -26.40 22.11 -13.13
N LYS A 51 -27.50 21.41 -13.45
CA LYS A 51 -27.88 20.13 -12.82
C LYS A 51 -26.74 19.08 -12.83
N SER A 52 -25.79 19.22 -13.74
CA SER A 52 -24.58 18.40 -13.84
C SER A 52 -23.68 18.51 -12.59
N LEU A 53 -23.77 19.60 -11.82
CA LEU A 53 -23.04 19.76 -10.56
C LEU A 53 -23.45 18.72 -9.52
N GLN A 54 -24.75 18.45 -9.36
CA GLN A 54 -25.23 17.43 -8.42
C GLN A 54 -24.77 16.02 -8.82
N ALA A 55 -24.82 15.70 -10.11
CA ALA A 55 -24.33 14.42 -10.63
C ALA A 55 -22.81 14.27 -10.41
N TYR A 56 -22.05 15.34 -10.63
CA TYR A 56 -20.63 15.40 -10.35
C TYR A 56 -20.34 15.20 -8.85
N GLN A 57 -21.02 15.93 -7.97
CA GLN A 57 -20.85 15.81 -6.50
C GLN A 57 -21.16 14.39 -6.01
N ALA A 58 -22.20 13.74 -6.55
CA ALA A 58 -22.51 12.35 -6.23
C ALA A 58 -21.39 11.40 -6.71
N SER A 59 -20.87 11.61 -7.92
CA SER A 59 -19.73 10.82 -8.43
C SER A 59 -18.45 11.06 -7.63
N GLN A 60 -18.21 12.29 -7.17
CA GLN A 60 -17.06 12.64 -6.33
C GLN A 60 -17.15 11.95 -4.97
N ALA A 61 -18.34 11.92 -4.34
CA ALA A 61 -18.54 11.23 -3.08
C ALA A 61 -18.33 9.70 -3.21
N ASN A 62 -18.77 9.10 -4.33
CA ASN A 62 -18.50 7.68 -4.61
C ASN A 62 -17.01 7.42 -4.81
N TRP A 63 -16.33 8.27 -5.59
CA TRP A 63 -14.88 8.18 -5.77
C TRP A 63 -14.14 8.26 -4.44
N ASP A 64 -14.52 9.21 -3.57
CA ASP A 64 -13.89 9.37 -2.25
C ASP A 64 -14.05 8.14 -1.36
N LYS A 65 -15.22 7.49 -1.43
CA LYS A 65 -15.47 6.25 -0.72
C LYS A 65 -14.62 5.10 -1.27
N ASP A 66 -14.65 4.87 -2.57
CA ASP A 66 -13.92 3.77 -3.22
C ASP A 66 -12.41 3.93 -3.04
N TYR A 67 -11.92 5.18 -3.10
CA TYR A 67 -10.53 5.52 -2.82
C TYR A 67 -10.14 5.24 -1.36
N ALA A 68 -11.00 5.58 -0.40
CA ALA A 68 -10.75 5.29 1.01
C ALA A 68 -10.72 3.78 1.28
N GLU A 69 -11.61 3.01 0.63
CA GLU A 69 -11.63 1.55 0.73
C GLU A 69 -10.37 0.93 0.11
N ALA A 70 -9.96 1.39 -1.08
CA ALA A 70 -8.71 0.98 -1.70
C ALA A 70 -7.52 1.27 -0.78
N LYS A 71 -7.44 2.47 -0.21
CA LYS A 71 -6.37 2.85 0.73
C LYS A 71 -6.34 1.95 1.96
N GLN A 72 -7.49 1.56 2.49
CA GLN A 72 -7.57 0.65 3.63
C GLN A 72 -7.06 -0.75 3.27
N ILE A 73 -7.55 -1.35 2.18
CA ILE A 73 -7.11 -2.68 1.71
C ILE A 73 -5.59 -2.71 1.50
N LEU A 74 -5.07 -1.63 0.91
CA LEU A 74 -3.67 -1.46 0.61
C LEU A 74 -2.81 -1.29 1.87
N SER A 75 -3.30 -0.55 2.87
CA SER A 75 -2.68 -0.45 4.20
C SER A 75 -2.64 -1.81 4.90
N ASP A 76 -3.74 -2.56 4.89
CA ASP A 76 -3.84 -3.88 5.53
C ASP A 76 -2.91 -4.90 4.86
N PHE A 77 -2.75 -4.81 3.53
CA PHE A 77 -1.79 -5.59 2.80
C PHE A 77 -0.34 -5.24 3.18
N GLY A 78 -0.02 -3.95 3.29
CA GLY A 78 1.30 -3.50 3.76
C GLY A 78 1.64 -4.00 5.17
N VAL A 79 0.67 -3.96 6.10
CA VAL A 79 0.82 -4.54 7.44
C VAL A 79 1.07 -6.04 7.37
N SER A 80 0.31 -6.78 6.57
CA SER A 80 0.48 -8.24 6.42
C SER A 80 1.85 -8.61 5.86
N VAL A 81 2.36 -7.83 4.90
CA VAL A 81 3.71 -8.01 4.33
C VAL A 81 4.79 -7.71 5.38
N LYS A 82 4.61 -6.67 6.20
CA LYS A 82 5.52 -6.34 7.30
C LYS A 82 5.51 -7.42 8.40
N ASP A 83 4.36 -7.92 8.78
CA ASP A 83 4.25 -8.98 9.79
C ASP A 83 4.96 -10.26 9.32
N ALA A 84 4.79 -10.62 8.04
CA ALA A 84 5.52 -11.75 7.45
C ALA A 84 7.04 -11.52 7.43
N PHE A 85 7.50 -10.29 7.17
CA PHE A 85 8.91 -9.92 7.27
C PHE A 85 9.46 -10.09 8.70
N ASP A 86 8.74 -9.55 9.69
CA ASP A 86 9.15 -9.60 11.10
C ASP A 86 9.18 -11.07 11.60
N GLU A 87 8.26 -11.93 11.15
CA GLU A 87 8.28 -13.37 11.45
C GLU A 87 9.51 -14.08 10.86
N ILE A 88 9.83 -13.81 9.59
CA ILE A 88 11.01 -14.40 8.92
C ILE A 88 12.31 -13.92 9.58
N SER A 89 12.40 -12.63 9.92
CA SER A 89 13.59 -12.07 10.58
C SER A 89 13.79 -12.66 11.98
N ASN A 90 12.72 -12.79 12.75
CA ASN A 90 12.77 -13.42 14.08
C ASN A 90 13.14 -14.91 14.00
N ALA A 91 12.63 -15.63 12.99
CA ALA A 91 13.02 -17.01 12.76
C ALA A 91 14.53 -17.11 12.46
N ASP A 92 15.05 -16.27 11.57
CA ASP A 92 16.47 -16.24 11.17
C ASP A 92 17.39 -15.95 12.37
N GLN A 93 17.05 -14.97 13.21
CA GLN A 93 17.79 -14.67 14.44
C GLN A 93 17.81 -15.84 15.42
N GLN A 94 16.67 -16.53 15.59
CA GLN A 94 16.62 -17.71 16.46
C GLN A 94 17.53 -18.80 15.92
N ILE A 95 17.48 -19.10 14.62
CA ILE A 95 18.32 -20.13 14.01
C ILE A 95 19.80 -19.78 14.14
N SER A 96 20.19 -18.54 13.85
CA SER A 96 21.57 -18.07 13.99
C SER A 96 22.09 -18.23 15.42
N SER A 97 21.29 -17.86 16.43
CA SER A 97 21.66 -17.99 17.84
C SER A 97 21.93 -19.44 18.29
N TRP A 98 21.27 -20.43 17.66
CA TRP A 98 21.51 -21.84 17.91
C TRP A 98 22.83 -22.35 17.31
N PHE A 99 23.31 -21.74 16.23
CA PHE A 99 24.58 -22.12 15.59
C PHE A 99 25.79 -21.37 16.18
N GLU A 100 25.61 -20.16 16.72
CA GLU A 100 26.67 -19.44 17.43
C GLU A 100 26.88 -19.95 18.88
N GLY A 101 25.90 -20.65 19.44
CA GLY A 101 25.96 -21.26 20.77
C GLY A 101 26.40 -22.72 20.82
N ALA A 102 26.69 -23.35 19.67
CA ALA A 102 27.13 -24.74 19.53
C ALA A 102 28.60 -24.82 19.09
#